data_AF-A0A257JH82-F1
#
_entry.id   AF-A0A257JH82-F1
#
_cell.length_a   1.000
_cell.length_b   1.000
_cell.length_c   1.000
_cell.angle_alpha   90.00
_cell.angle_beta   90.00
_cell.angle_gamma   90.00
#
_symmetry.space_group_name_H-M   'P 1'
#
loop_
_entity.id
_entity.type
_entity.pdbx_description
1 polymer ?
#
loop_
_entity_poly.entity_id
_entity_poly.type
_entity_poly.pdbx_seq_one_letter_code
_entity_poly.pdbx_strand_id
1 'polypeptide(L)'
;MLKRLGTGWCLHMEARRREADPYPDQHPDNLVGWLLDQERKALFEQAGAAFETDHVATFTWLPPADDTRKAQTFLFENRVANSRDWRETLALFEREIGILVDLMADALTQARLMSDRESLTYLHQCISPKTHAVAVPETPVFLDAQLADTALDGGIAPKLGDQHLRVVGIRSFPAKTLPGLLDALGQLPFAYRWVGRWIALDKAGAESELLRLRKRWFAKRKGIGTLMREAITKEDVPLVDTDAAAKTDECDGALEALGAEACAYGWLTLTVTVMDTNEGRAVEKARAIEAALNAQGFVARTEDLNAVEAWLGSIPGAPYADVRRPMLSTVNLCDLL
;
A
#
# COMPACT_ATOMS: atom_id res chain seq x y z
N MET A 1 -0.45 6.75 15.51
CA MET A 1 0.77 6.56 14.71
C MET A 1 0.66 7.18 13.31
N LEU A 2 -0.17 6.64 12.40
CA LEU A 2 -0.18 7.00 10.96
C LEU A 2 -0.42 8.49 10.65
N LYS A 3 -1.16 9.21 11.50
CA LYS A 3 -1.34 10.67 11.41
C LYS A 3 -0.03 11.48 11.45
N ARG A 4 1.05 10.91 11.98
CA ARG A 4 2.37 11.57 12.08
C ARG A 4 3.08 11.62 10.73
N LEU A 5 2.71 10.75 9.80
CA LEU A 5 3.28 10.73 8.46
C LEU A 5 2.72 11.92 7.67
N GLY A 6 3.59 12.85 7.30
CA GLY A 6 3.25 13.98 6.43
C GLY A 6 3.81 13.80 5.01
N THR A 7 3.71 14.86 4.21
CA THR A 7 4.26 14.90 2.85
C THR A 7 5.71 14.42 2.82
N GLY A 8 6.02 13.56 1.85
CA GLY A 8 7.33 12.92 1.70
C GLY A 8 7.38 11.50 2.28
N TRP A 9 6.47 11.12 3.18
CA TRP A 9 6.39 9.74 3.65
C TRP A 9 5.59 8.84 2.70
N CYS A 10 6.13 7.67 2.42
CA CYS A 10 5.45 6.57 1.75
C CYS A 10 5.54 5.33 2.64
N LEU A 11 4.39 4.70 2.88
CA LEU A 11 4.28 3.46 3.62
C LEU A 11 3.80 2.37 2.66
N HIS A 12 4.56 1.28 2.56
CA HIS A 12 4.12 0.05 1.93
C HIS A 12 3.77 -0.94 3.03
N MET A 13 2.48 -1.28 3.16
CA MET A 13 2.01 -2.39 3.99
C MET A 13 1.83 -3.60 3.08
N GLU A 14 2.52 -4.67 3.38
CA GLU A 14 2.49 -5.91 2.62
C GLU A 14 1.94 -7.03 3.50
N ALA A 15 1.06 -7.85 2.94
CA ALA A 15 0.90 -9.20 3.45
C ALA A 15 1.15 -10.21 2.34
N ARG A 16 2.11 -11.09 2.60
CA ARG A 16 2.57 -12.11 1.68
C ARG A 16 2.07 -13.46 2.16
N ARG A 17 1.07 -13.97 1.44
CA ARG A 17 0.56 -15.32 1.66
C ARG A 17 1.47 -16.31 0.95
N ARG A 18 2.01 -17.27 1.68
CA ARG A 18 2.84 -18.37 1.18
C ARG A 18 2.31 -19.70 1.69
N GLU A 19 2.73 -20.79 1.05
CA GLU A 19 2.50 -22.12 1.60
C GLU A 19 3.14 -22.19 3.00
N ALA A 20 2.42 -22.81 3.94
CA ALA A 20 2.90 -22.98 5.30
C ALA A 20 4.11 -23.92 5.31
N ASP A 21 4.98 -23.74 6.31
CA ASP A 21 6.07 -24.68 6.52
C ASP A 21 5.51 -26.08 6.85
N PRO A 22 6.25 -27.16 6.53
CA PRO A 22 5.88 -28.50 6.97
C PRO A 22 5.72 -28.55 8.49
N TYR A 23 4.86 -29.45 8.98
CA TYR A 23 4.71 -29.65 10.42
C TYR A 23 6.08 -29.92 11.06
N PRO A 24 6.47 -29.16 12.09
CA PRO A 24 7.81 -29.29 12.67
C PRO A 24 7.98 -30.67 13.30
N ASP A 25 9.13 -31.30 13.08
CA ASP A 25 9.45 -32.55 13.77
C ASP A 25 9.74 -32.25 15.24
N GLN A 26 8.77 -32.56 16.11
CA GLN A 26 8.91 -32.44 17.56
C GLN A 26 9.16 -33.80 18.21
N HIS A 27 9.99 -33.80 19.25
CA HIS A 27 10.28 -34.99 20.05
C HIS A 27 10.08 -34.68 21.53
N PRO A 28 8.82 -34.66 22.03
CA PRO A 28 8.55 -34.43 23.44
C PRO A 28 9.14 -35.56 24.30
N ASP A 29 9.72 -35.21 25.45
CA ASP A 29 10.38 -36.17 26.34
C ASP A 29 9.42 -37.18 27.01
N ASN A 30 8.10 -36.96 26.94
CA ASN A 30 7.09 -37.82 27.56
C ASN A 30 6.12 -38.41 26.53
N LEU A 31 5.70 -39.65 26.78
CA LEU A 31 4.86 -40.43 25.86
C LEU A 31 3.50 -39.76 25.55
N VAL A 32 2.90 -39.07 26.52
CA VAL A 32 1.62 -38.39 26.33
C VAL A 32 1.78 -37.21 25.38
N GLY A 33 2.83 -36.40 25.57
CA GLY A 33 3.17 -35.30 24.69
C GLY A 33 3.51 -35.77 23.28
N TRP A 34 4.27 -36.87 23.17
CA TRP A 34 4.55 -37.49 21.87
C TRP A 34 3.27 -37.94 21.15
N LEU A 35 2.35 -38.62 21.85
CA LEU A 35 1.09 -39.08 21.26
C LEU A 35 0.20 -37.91 20.79
N LEU A 36 0.10 -36.84 21.59
CA LEU A 36 -0.63 -35.63 21.22
C LEU A 36 0.00 -34.93 20.01
N ASP A 37 1.32 -34.89 19.92
CA ASP A 37 2.03 -34.31 18.78
C ASP A 37 1.82 -35.13 17.50
N GLN A 38 1.81 -36.48 17.59
CA GLN A 38 1.49 -37.34 16.44
C GLN A 38 0.06 -37.12 15.94
N GLU A 39 -0.92 -36.93 16.84
CA GLU A 39 -2.30 -36.61 16.44
C GLU A 39 -2.38 -35.26 15.73
N ARG A 40 -1.68 -34.23 16.26
CA ARG A 40 -1.60 -32.90 15.63
C ARG A 40 -0.95 -32.94 14.26
N LYS A 41 0.15 -33.68 14.12
CA LYS A 41 0.84 -33.89 12.84
C LYS A 41 -0.09 -34.55 11.83
N ALA A 42 -0.79 -35.62 12.22
CA ALA A 42 -1.75 -36.31 11.36
C ALA A 42 -2.90 -35.39 10.91
N LEU A 43 -3.45 -34.57 11.81
CA LEU A 43 -4.49 -33.59 11.47
C LEU A 43 -3.98 -32.53 10.48
N PHE A 44 -2.76 -32.01 10.69
CA PHE A 44 -2.15 -31.03 9.79
C PHE A 44 -1.93 -31.62 8.39
N GLU A 45 -1.36 -32.82 8.30
CA GLU A 45 -1.08 -33.49 7.02
C GLU A 45 -2.36 -33.87 6.26
N GLN A 46 -3.47 -34.14 6.95
CA GLN A 46 -4.76 -34.45 6.34
C GLN A 46 -5.56 -33.22 5.89
N ALA A 47 -5.31 -32.04 6.47
CA ALA A 47 -6.06 -30.81 6.22
C ALA A 47 -5.83 -30.20 4.82
N GLY A 48 -4.88 -30.74 4.04
CA GLY A 48 -4.53 -30.24 2.72
C GLY A 48 -3.52 -29.09 2.77
N ALA A 49 -3.47 -28.26 1.72
CA ALA A 49 -2.52 -27.16 1.63
C ALA A 49 -2.83 -26.08 2.69
N ALA A 50 -1.91 -25.90 3.64
CA ALA A 50 -1.94 -24.81 4.61
C ALA A 50 -1.16 -23.59 4.08
N PHE A 51 -1.58 -22.40 4.52
CA PHE A 51 -0.96 -21.15 4.12
C PHE A 51 -0.71 -20.26 5.33
N GLU A 52 0.42 -19.57 5.31
CA GLU A 52 0.80 -18.55 6.28
C GLU A 52 0.88 -17.19 5.59
N THR A 53 0.68 -16.13 6.36
CA THR A 53 0.78 -14.76 5.86
C THR A 53 1.81 -14.00 6.68
N ASP A 54 2.88 -13.57 6.04
CA ASP A 54 3.87 -12.70 6.64
C ASP A 54 3.47 -11.23 6.39
N HIS A 55 3.52 -10.40 7.42
CA HIS A 55 3.18 -8.97 7.32
C HIS A 55 4.45 -8.12 7.42
N VAL A 56 4.63 -7.18 6.47
CA VAL A 56 5.80 -6.28 6.45
C VAL A 56 5.33 -4.85 6.23
N ALA A 57 5.84 -3.93 7.04
CA ALA A 57 5.65 -2.50 6.88
C ALA A 57 6.97 -1.84 6.46
N THR A 58 7.02 -1.23 5.28
CA THR A 58 8.18 -0.47 4.80
C THR A 58 7.89 1.02 4.80
N PHE A 59 8.64 1.77 5.59
CA PHE A 59 8.58 3.23 5.62
C PHE A 59 9.69 3.80 4.75
N THR A 60 9.29 4.56 3.73
CA THR A 60 10.20 5.30 2.84
C THR A 60 9.99 6.78 3.06
N TRP A 61 11.08 7.51 3.29
CA TRP A 61 11.02 8.96 3.36
C TRP A 61 11.69 9.58 2.14
N LEU A 62 10.88 10.30 1.36
CA LEU A 62 11.29 11.16 0.27
C LEU A 62 11.38 12.57 0.84
N PRO A 63 12.58 12.98 1.26
CA PRO A 63 12.70 14.29 1.83
C PRO A 63 12.46 15.36 0.73
N PRO A 64 11.95 16.54 1.09
CA PRO A 64 11.56 17.56 0.12
C PRO A 64 12.67 17.86 -0.88
N ALA A 65 12.29 18.09 -2.14
CA ALA A 65 13.21 18.58 -3.16
C ALA A 65 13.78 19.96 -2.74
N ASP A 66 15.02 20.26 -3.13
CA ASP A 66 15.72 21.48 -2.69
C ASP A 66 15.03 22.80 -3.12
N ASP A 67 14.05 22.74 -4.03
CA ASP A 67 13.31 23.92 -4.51
C ASP A 67 12.45 24.59 -3.43
N THR A 68 11.97 23.86 -2.41
CA THR A 68 11.26 24.48 -1.27
C THR A 68 12.19 25.35 -0.42
N ARG A 69 13.51 25.10 -0.44
CA ARG A 69 14.51 25.95 0.21
C ARG A 69 14.83 27.21 -0.60
N LYS A 70 14.76 27.20 -1.93
CA LYS A 70 15.02 28.41 -2.75
C LYS A 70 14.07 29.55 -2.40
N ALA A 71 12.79 29.25 -2.15
CA ALA A 71 11.81 30.25 -1.68
C ALA A 71 12.17 30.83 -0.30
N GLN A 72 12.72 30.01 0.60
CA GLN A 72 13.20 30.47 1.92
C GLN A 72 14.52 31.24 1.81
N THR A 73 15.44 30.84 0.93
CA THR A 73 16.72 31.55 0.69
C THR A 73 16.49 32.92 0.03
N PHE A 74 15.45 33.06 -0.81
CA PHE A 74 15.07 34.35 -1.41
C PHE A 74 14.50 35.34 -0.38
N LEU A 75 13.83 34.86 0.67
CA LEU A 75 13.32 35.69 1.77
C LEU A 75 14.40 36.07 2.81
N PHE A 76 15.54 35.39 2.79
CA PHE A 76 16.68 35.67 3.67
C PHE A 76 17.96 35.82 2.83
N GLU A 77 18.13 36.99 2.20
CA GLU A 77 19.36 37.42 1.54
C GLU A 77 20.51 37.48 2.57
N ASN A 78 21.14 36.34 2.90
CA ASN A 78 22.51 36.21 3.44
C ASN A 78 22.88 34.79 3.92
N ARG A 79 22.41 33.72 3.27
CA ARG A 79 23.03 32.40 3.46
C ARG A 79 23.53 31.83 2.15
N VAL A 80 24.85 31.66 2.07
CA VAL A 80 25.56 30.82 1.10
C VAL A 80 24.75 29.53 0.92
N ALA A 81 24.53 29.13 -0.32
CA ALA A 81 23.81 27.90 -0.68
C ALA A 81 24.53 26.69 -0.06
N ASN A 82 24.20 26.36 1.18
CA ASN A 82 24.75 25.20 1.86
C ASN A 82 24.16 23.96 1.18
N SER A 83 25.07 23.20 0.56
CA SER A 83 24.81 21.83 0.12
C SER A 83 24.11 21.08 1.24
N ARG A 84 23.07 20.34 0.88
CA ARG A 84 22.25 19.57 1.80
C ARG A 84 23.08 18.65 2.70
N ASP A 85 22.90 18.76 4.02
CA ASP A 85 23.51 17.83 4.97
C ASP A 85 22.70 16.53 5.02
N TRP A 86 23.19 15.53 4.31
CA TRP A 86 22.59 14.19 4.27
C TRP A 86 22.71 13.45 5.59
N ARG A 87 23.68 13.78 6.45
CA ARG A 87 23.80 13.16 7.78
C ARG A 87 22.72 13.68 8.71
N GLU A 88 22.43 14.98 8.67
CA GLU A 88 21.31 15.56 9.43
C GLU A 88 19.97 15.00 8.94
N THR A 89 19.81 14.86 7.62
CA THR A 89 18.64 14.22 7.00
C THR A 89 18.49 12.78 7.51
N LEU A 90 19.56 11.98 7.48
CA LEU A 90 19.54 10.60 7.98
C LEU A 90 19.21 10.52 9.48
N ALA A 91 19.83 11.36 10.31
CA ALA A 91 19.58 11.37 11.75
C ALA A 91 18.12 11.76 12.09
N LEU A 92 17.52 12.64 11.28
CA LEU A 92 16.08 12.94 11.39
C LEU A 92 15.24 11.71 11.01
N PHE A 93 15.55 11.03 9.91
CA PHE A 93 14.86 9.81 9.50
C PHE A 93 14.91 8.73 10.58
N GLU A 94 16.11 8.43 11.09
CA GLU A 94 16.31 7.41 12.14
C GLU A 94 15.51 7.72 13.39
N ARG A 95 15.47 9.00 13.81
CA ARG A 95 14.67 9.43 14.96
C ARG A 95 13.17 9.24 14.72
N GLU A 96 12.66 9.66 13.56
CA GLU A 96 11.24 9.52 13.25
C GLU A 96 10.83 8.04 13.14
N ILE A 97 11.66 7.19 12.52
CA ILE A 97 11.44 5.75 12.48
C ILE A 97 11.46 5.15 13.88
N GLY A 98 12.41 5.52 14.74
CA GLY A 98 12.46 5.03 16.12
C GLY A 98 11.15 5.30 16.87
N ILE A 99 10.62 6.52 16.77
CA ILE A 99 9.33 6.88 17.39
C ILE A 99 8.18 6.06 16.79
N LEU A 100 8.16 5.83 15.47
CA LEU A 100 7.11 5.02 14.83
C LEU A 100 7.17 3.57 15.31
N VAL A 101 8.37 2.99 15.40
CA VAL A 101 8.58 1.61 15.88
C VAL A 101 8.14 1.46 17.33
N ASP A 102 8.49 2.40 18.20
CA ASP A 102 8.06 2.38 19.61
C ASP A 102 6.53 2.42 19.72
N LEU A 103 5.87 3.29 18.92
CA LEU A 103 4.41 3.35 18.86
C LEU A 103 3.78 2.08 18.26
N MET A 104 4.46 1.39 17.34
CA MET A 104 4.00 0.10 16.82
C MET A 104 4.14 -1.00 17.86
N ALA A 105 5.25 -1.05 18.61
CA ALA A 105 5.51 -2.09 19.60
C ALA A 105 4.45 -2.13 20.70
N ASP A 106 3.88 -0.98 21.07
CA ASP A 106 2.76 -0.89 22.02
C ASP A 106 1.47 -1.57 21.51
N ALA A 107 1.22 -1.51 20.19
CA ALA A 107 -0.01 -2.04 19.57
C ALA A 107 0.17 -3.43 18.94
N LEU A 108 1.37 -3.74 18.47
CA LEU A 108 1.74 -4.92 17.69
C LEU A 108 2.96 -5.57 18.36
N THR A 109 2.72 -6.44 19.34
CA THR A 109 3.78 -7.01 20.19
C THR A 109 4.78 -7.91 19.44
N GLN A 110 4.42 -8.35 18.24
CA GLN A 110 5.30 -9.14 17.35
C GLN A 110 6.04 -8.27 16.32
N ALA A 111 5.74 -6.98 16.23
CA ALA A 111 6.42 -6.08 15.32
C ALA A 111 7.86 -5.84 15.79
N ARG A 112 8.82 -5.98 14.87
CA ARG A 112 10.23 -5.70 15.10
C ARG A 112 10.85 -5.13 13.85
N LEU A 113 11.95 -4.40 14.01
CA LEU A 113 12.79 -4.04 12.88
C LEU A 113 13.49 -5.29 12.32
N MET A 114 13.57 -5.34 11.00
CA MET A 114 14.39 -6.31 10.29
C MET A 114 15.87 -5.94 10.41
N SER A 115 16.72 -6.95 10.54
CA SER A 115 18.17 -6.78 10.34
C SER A 115 18.49 -6.45 8.87
N ASP A 116 19.70 -6.00 8.58
CA ASP A 116 20.14 -5.70 7.21
C ASP A 116 20.01 -6.92 6.28
N ARG A 117 20.39 -8.11 6.76
CA ARG A 117 20.26 -9.37 6.01
C ARG A 117 18.79 -9.70 5.71
N GLU A 118 17.92 -9.56 6.70
CA GLU A 118 16.48 -9.80 6.52
C GLU A 118 15.87 -8.80 5.54
N SER A 119 16.26 -7.53 5.65
CA SER A 119 15.81 -6.45 4.77
C SER A 119 16.23 -6.70 3.32
N LEU A 120 17.50 -7.03 3.07
CA LEU A 120 17.99 -7.35 1.72
C LEU A 120 17.30 -8.60 1.14
N THR A 121 17.11 -9.62 1.97
CA THR A 121 16.41 -10.85 1.58
C THR A 121 14.95 -10.57 1.21
N TYR A 122 14.26 -9.77 2.03
CA TYR A 122 12.88 -9.35 1.76
C TYR A 122 12.78 -8.56 0.46
N LEU A 123 13.64 -7.54 0.27
CA LEU A 123 13.63 -6.72 -0.94
C LEU A 123 13.90 -7.55 -2.22
N HIS A 124 14.82 -8.51 -2.15
CA HIS A 124 15.05 -9.47 -3.25
C HIS A 124 13.79 -10.28 -3.57
N GLN A 125 13.12 -10.81 -2.54
CA GLN A 125 11.89 -11.59 -2.70
C GLN A 125 10.71 -10.77 -3.25
N CYS A 126 10.71 -9.44 -3.12
CA CYS A 126 9.72 -8.59 -3.77
C CYS A 126 9.90 -8.51 -5.30
N ILE A 127 11.12 -8.75 -5.80
CA ILE A 127 11.49 -8.57 -7.21
C ILE A 127 11.97 -9.85 -7.91
N SER A 128 11.97 -10.98 -7.21
CA SER A 128 12.44 -12.26 -7.73
C SER A 128 11.59 -13.43 -7.21
N PRO A 129 11.27 -14.43 -8.05
CA PRO A 129 10.63 -15.65 -7.60
C PRO A 129 11.60 -16.61 -6.90
N LYS A 130 12.92 -16.37 -6.98
CA LYS A 130 13.94 -17.24 -6.38
C LYS A 130 14.03 -16.96 -4.89
N THR A 131 13.82 -17.96 -4.06
CA THR A 131 13.90 -17.77 -2.60
C THR A 131 15.28 -18.16 -2.09
N HIS A 132 16.04 -17.19 -1.59
CA HIS A 132 17.30 -17.41 -0.89
C HIS A 132 17.63 -16.21 0.02
N ALA A 133 18.51 -16.41 0.99
CA ALA A 133 19.00 -15.34 1.85
C ALA A 133 20.06 -14.50 1.11
N VAL A 134 19.96 -13.17 1.23
CA VAL A 134 20.93 -12.22 0.65
C VAL A 134 21.90 -11.75 1.72
N ALA A 135 23.20 -11.95 1.49
CA ALA A 135 24.23 -11.50 2.43
C ALA A 135 24.40 -9.98 2.40
N VAL A 136 24.75 -9.40 3.55
CA VAL A 136 25.15 -7.99 3.63
C VAL A 136 26.55 -7.86 3.03
N PRO A 137 26.75 -7.02 2.00
CA PRO A 137 28.04 -6.86 1.36
C PRO A 137 29.02 -6.11 2.28
N GLU A 138 30.30 -6.49 2.27
CA GLU A 138 31.33 -5.80 3.07
C GLU A 138 31.54 -4.35 2.61
N THR A 139 31.38 -4.09 1.32
CA THR A 139 31.46 -2.76 0.71
C THR A 139 30.06 -2.33 0.26
N PRO A 140 29.59 -1.12 0.58
CA PRO A 140 28.31 -0.62 0.11
C PRO A 140 28.19 -0.68 -1.42
N VAL A 141 27.13 -1.28 -1.90
CA VAL A 141 26.78 -1.37 -3.33
C VAL A 141 25.36 -0.88 -3.53
N PHE A 142 25.04 -0.45 -4.76
CA PHE A 142 23.67 -0.11 -5.09
C PHE A 142 22.78 -1.37 -5.05
N LEU A 143 21.57 -1.21 -4.50
CA LEU A 143 20.65 -2.33 -4.29
C LEU A 143 20.22 -2.98 -5.61
N ASP A 144 20.06 -2.20 -6.68
CA ASP A 144 19.70 -2.72 -8.00
C ASP A 144 20.78 -3.66 -8.56
N ALA A 145 22.06 -3.33 -8.35
CA ALA A 145 23.18 -4.17 -8.78
C ALA A 145 23.29 -5.48 -7.98
N GLN A 146 22.80 -5.51 -6.73
CA GLN A 146 22.90 -6.67 -5.85
C GLN A 146 21.64 -7.57 -5.89
N LEU A 147 20.45 -6.98 -5.93
CA LEU A 147 19.19 -7.69 -5.73
C LEU A 147 18.57 -8.21 -7.03
N ALA A 148 18.81 -7.57 -8.17
CA ALA A 148 18.16 -7.95 -9.42
C ALA A 148 18.82 -9.18 -10.05
N ASP A 149 18.13 -10.33 -10.03
CA ASP A 149 18.64 -11.60 -10.57
C ASP A 149 17.68 -12.29 -11.57
N THR A 150 16.56 -11.63 -11.88
CA THR A 150 15.47 -12.18 -12.68
C THR A 150 14.97 -11.12 -13.64
N ALA A 151 14.89 -11.48 -14.93
CA ALA A 151 14.40 -10.59 -15.96
C ALA A 151 12.89 -10.36 -15.83
N LEU A 152 12.45 -9.13 -16.08
CA LEU A 152 11.04 -8.77 -16.22
C LEU A 152 10.71 -8.56 -17.70
N ASP A 153 9.89 -9.44 -18.25
CA ASP A 153 9.26 -9.24 -19.55
C ASP A 153 7.98 -8.42 -19.33
N GLY A 154 7.93 -7.21 -19.90
CA GLY A 154 6.81 -6.28 -19.73
C GLY A 154 5.61 -6.54 -20.66
N GLY A 155 4.75 -5.53 -20.80
CA GLY A 155 3.56 -5.56 -21.65
C GLY A 155 2.28 -5.97 -20.93
N ILE A 156 1.26 -6.41 -21.68
CA ILE A 156 -0.07 -6.76 -21.16
C ILE A 156 -0.13 -8.10 -20.42
N ALA A 157 0.88 -8.94 -20.64
CA ALA A 157 1.01 -10.25 -20.00
C ALA A 157 2.44 -10.38 -19.46
N PRO A 158 2.79 -9.60 -18.43
CA PRO A 158 4.15 -9.54 -17.95
C PRO A 158 4.59 -10.87 -17.35
N LYS A 159 5.89 -11.15 -17.42
CA LYS A 159 6.51 -12.30 -16.78
C LYS A 159 7.72 -11.87 -15.96
N LEU A 160 7.88 -12.50 -14.80
CA LEU A 160 9.09 -12.38 -13.99
C LEU A 160 9.84 -13.71 -14.07
N GLY A 161 10.85 -13.76 -14.94
CA GLY A 161 11.48 -15.02 -15.34
C GLY A 161 10.49 -15.94 -16.06
N ASP A 162 10.31 -17.15 -15.52
CA ASP A 162 9.35 -18.12 -16.07
C ASP A 162 7.92 -17.96 -15.53
N GLN A 163 7.72 -17.09 -14.53
CA GLN A 163 6.42 -16.88 -13.88
C GLN A 163 5.58 -15.86 -14.64
N HIS A 164 4.35 -16.25 -15.01
CA HIS A 164 3.33 -15.33 -15.50
C HIS A 164 2.80 -14.48 -14.34
N LEU A 165 2.92 -13.16 -14.47
CA LEU A 165 2.60 -12.20 -13.44
C LEU A 165 1.24 -11.56 -13.72
N ARG A 166 0.34 -11.62 -12.75
CA ARG A 166 -0.96 -10.92 -12.80
C ARG A 166 -1.10 -10.04 -11.57
N VAL A 167 -1.53 -8.81 -11.80
CA VAL A 167 -1.77 -7.83 -10.73
C VAL A 167 -3.22 -7.44 -10.76
N VAL A 168 -3.93 -7.61 -9.64
CA VAL A 168 -5.28 -7.11 -9.45
C VAL A 168 -5.19 -5.78 -8.72
N GLY A 169 -5.62 -4.70 -9.37
CA GLY A 169 -5.65 -3.37 -8.78
C GLY A 169 -7.07 -2.97 -8.35
N ILE A 170 -7.17 -2.09 -7.36
CA ILE A 170 -8.44 -1.51 -6.93
C ILE A 170 -8.71 -0.20 -7.67
N ARG A 171 -9.88 -0.12 -8.32
CA ARG A 171 -10.36 1.07 -9.05
C ARG A 171 -11.19 1.99 -8.16
N SER A 172 -11.98 1.41 -7.26
CA SER A 172 -12.72 2.16 -6.24
C SER A 172 -12.94 1.31 -5.00
N PHE A 173 -13.11 2.01 -3.88
CA PHE A 173 -13.34 1.43 -2.56
C PHE A 173 -14.85 1.38 -2.27
N PRO A 174 -15.31 0.49 -1.37
CA PRO A 174 -16.68 0.51 -0.90
C PRO A 174 -17.01 1.82 -0.19
N ALA A 175 -18.32 2.12 -0.08
CA ALA A 175 -18.80 3.34 0.55
C ALA A 175 -18.44 3.44 2.06
N LYS A 176 -18.20 2.30 2.71
CA LYS A 176 -17.72 2.20 4.09
C LYS A 176 -16.65 1.13 4.17
N THR A 177 -15.62 1.39 4.97
CA THR A 177 -14.60 0.42 5.36
C THR A 177 -14.89 -0.09 6.76
N LEU A 178 -14.53 -1.34 7.04
CA LEU A 178 -14.62 -1.99 8.34
C LEU A 178 -13.37 -2.85 8.51
N PRO A 179 -12.86 -3.06 9.75
CA PRO A 179 -11.77 -3.98 10.00
C PRO A 179 -12.06 -5.39 9.44
N GLY A 180 -11.04 -6.03 8.87
CA GLY A 180 -11.14 -7.40 8.32
C GLY A 180 -11.75 -7.47 6.91
N LEU A 181 -11.93 -6.34 6.22
CA LEU A 181 -12.52 -6.32 4.88
C LEU A 181 -11.69 -7.10 3.84
N LEU A 182 -10.40 -7.30 4.08
CA LEU A 182 -9.51 -8.08 3.22
C LEU A 182 -9.35 -9.55 3.67
N ASP A 183 -10.02 -9.98 4.75
CA ASP A 183 -9.92 -11.35 5.29
C ASP A 183 -10.38 -12.42 4.29
N ALA A 184 -11.26 -12.04 3.35
CA ALA A 184 -11.70 -12.90 2.26
C ALA A 184 -10.53 -13.38 1.39
N LEU A 185 -9.45 -12.60 1.26
CA LEU A 185 -8.25 -13.03 0.55
C LEU A 185 -7.55 -14.18 1.29
N GLY A 186 -7.61 -14.20 2.63
CA GLY A 186 -7.03 -15.24 3.46
C GLY A 186 -7.67 -16.63 3.30
N GLN A 187 -8.82 -16.72 2.62
CA GLN A 187 -9.49 -17.97 2.29
C GLN A 187 -9.05 -18.56 0.94
N LEU A 188 -8.25 -17.81 0.15
CA LEU A 188 -7.80 -18.28 -1.15
C LEU A 188 -6.75 -19.42 -1.00
N PRO A 189 -6.88 -20.51 -1.78
CA PRO A 189 -6.05 -21.71 -1.64
C PRO A 189 -4.75 -21.61 -2.45
N PHE A 190 -4.13 -20.41 -2.50
CA PHE A 190 -2.88 -20.19 -3.22
C PHE A 190 -2.11 -18.99 -2.65
N ALA A 191 -0.81 -18.98 -2.92
CA ALA A 191 0.07 -17.87 -2.57
C ALA A 191 -0.24 -16.60 -3.38
N TYR A 192 -0.17 -15.45 -2.73
CA TYR A 192 -0.29 -14.12 -3.34
C TYR A 192 0.45 -13.10 -2.49
N ARG A 193 0.71 -11.93 -3.06
CA ARG A 193 1.29 -10.78 -2.36
C ARG A 193 0.36 -9.59 -2.51
N TRP A 194 -0.29 -9.17 -1.43
CA TRP A 194 -1.07 -7.93 -1.45
C TRP A 194 -0.27 -6.80 -0.82
N VAL A 195 -0.38 -5.62 -1.42
CA VAL A 195 0.33 -4.43 -0.98
C VAL A 195 -0.61 -3.24 -0.99
N GLY A 196 -0.69 -2.57 0.15
CA GLY A 196 -1.23 -1.24 0.30
C GLY A 196 -0.12 -0.21 0.36
N ARG A 197 -0.01 0.61 -0.69
CA ARG A 197 0.91 1.74 -0.72
C ARG A 197 0.18 3.02 -0.34
N TRP A 198 0.57 3.61 0.78
CA TRP A 198 0.08 4.87 1.30
C TRP A 198 1.11 5.98 1.12
N ILE A 199 0.76 7.02 0.35
CA ILE A 199 1.57 8.23 0.20
C ILE A 199 0.92 9.33 1.03
N ALA A 200 1.56 9.68 2.15
CA ALA A 200 0.99 10.59 3.12
C ALA A 200 0.99 12.04 2.63
N LEU A 201 -0.02 12.80 3.03
CA LEU A 201 -0.09 14.25 2.85
C LEU A 201 0.01 14.94 4.21
N ASP A 202 0.73 16.05 4.25
CA ASP A 202 0.59 16.98 5.37
C ASP A 202 -0.80 17.65 5.38
N LYS A 203 -1.12 18.33 6.48
CA LYS A 203 -2.43 18.96 6.69
C LYS A 203 -2.79 19.95 5.58
N ALA A 204 -1.83 20.76 5.13
CA ALA A 204 -2.05 21.77 4.10
C ALA A 204 -2.26 21.15 2.71
N GLY A 205 -1.47 20.13 2.36
CA GLY A 205 -1.62 19.36 1.14
C GLY A 205 -2.95 18.62 1.09
N ALA A 206 -3.35 17.99 2.20
CA ALA A 206 -4.65 17.33 2.33
C ALA A 206 -5.81 18.33 2.17
N GLU A 207 -5.76 19.48 2.85
CA GLU A 207 -6.79 20.51 2.75
C GLU A 207 -6.97 21.03 1.32
N SER A 208 -5.85 21.32 0.63
CA SER A 208 -5.84 21.77 -0.76
C SER A 208 -6.52 20.75 -1.70
N GLU A 209 -6.20 19.47 -1.52
CA GLU A 209 -6.76 18.40 -2.33
C GLU A 209 -8.26 18.16 -2.05
N LEU A 210 -8.67 18.20 -0.78
CA LEU A 210 -10.09 18.11 -0.40
C LEU A 210 -10.90 19.29 -0.97
N LEU A 211 -10.37 20.52 -0.90
CA LEU A 211 -11.02 21.69 -1.50
C LEU A 211 -11.12 21.56 -3.03
N ARG A 212 -10.10 20.97 -3.68
CA ARG A 212 -10.12 20.70 -5.12
C ARG A 212 -11.18 19.66 -5.48
N LEU A 213 -11.31 18.59 -4.70
CA LEU A 213 -12.35 17.58 -4.87
C LEU A 213 -13.74 18.16 -4.64
N ARG A 214 -13.93 18.94 -3.58
CA ARG A 214 -15.17 19.65 -3.28
C ARG A 214 -15.60 20.55 -4.43
N LYS A 215 -14.70 21.38 -4.95
CA LYS A 215 -14.98 22.26 -6.11
C LYS A 215 -15.41 21.46 -7.34
N ARG A 216 -14.78 20.31 -7.60
CA ARG A 216 -15.13 19.43 -8.71
C ARG A 216 -16.53 18.84 -8.57
N TRP A 217 -16.91 18.39 -7.39
CA TRP A 217 -18.24 17.85 -7.13
C TRP A 217 -19.32 18.93 -7.14
N PHE A 218 -19.02 20.10 -6.56
CA PHE A 218 -19.91 21.25 -6.63
C PHE A 218 -20.18 21.71 -8.07
N ALA A 219 -19.15 21.73 -8.93
CA ALA A 219 -19.29 22.06 -10.33
C ALA A 219 -20.09 21.01 -11.12
N LYS A 220 -20.05 19.73 -10.71
CA LYS A 220 -20.91 18.68 -11.29
C LYS A 220 -22.36 18.79 -10.83
N ARG A 221 -22.59 19.22 -9.59
CA ARG A 221 -23.92 19.41 -8.99
C ARG A 221 -24.79 20.37 -9.78
N LYS A 222 -24.19 21.44 -10.30
CA LYS A 222 -24.85 22.37 -11.21
C LYS A 222 -24.37 22.07 -12.63
N GLY A 223 -25.17 21.33 -13.41
CA GLY A 223 -24.84 21.06 -14.81
C GLY A 223 -24.42 22.36 -15.53
N ILE A 224 -23.39 22.30 -16.37
CA ILE A 224 -22.85 23.48 -17.08
C ILE A 224 -23.96 24.27 -17.80
N GLY A 225 -24.97 23.57 -18.32
CA GLY A 225 -26.16 24.17 -18.93
C GLY A 225 -27.07 24.91 -17.94
N THR A 226 -27.19 24.45 -16.70
CA THR A 226 -28.02 25.07 -15.65
C THR A 226 -27.38 26.35 -15.12
N LEU A 227 -26.05 26.37 -14.92
CA LEU A 227 -25.31 27.59 -14.55
C LEU A 227 -25.42 28.69 -15.63
N MET A 228 -25.30 28.32 -16.90
CA MET A 228 -25.48 29.27 -18.00
C MET A 228 -26.94 29.74 -18.11
N ARG A 229 -27.91 28.87 -17.87
CA ARG A 229 -29.33 29.22 -17.94
C ARG A 229 -29.73 30.13 -16.78
N GLU A 230 -29.33 29.83 -15.54
CA GLU A 230 -29.56 30.69 -14.36
C GLU A 230 -28.99 32.11 -14.54
N ALA A 231 -27.79 32.23 -15.13
CA ALA A 231 -27.18 33.53 -15.43
C ALA A 231 -27.98 34.36 -16.46
N ILE A 232 -28.76 33.71 -17.32
CA ILE A 232 -29.60 34.34 -18.35
C ILE A 232 -31.05 34.53 -17.85
N THR A 233 -31.61 33.58 -17.10
CA THR A 233 -33.03 33.53 -16.73
C THR A 233 -33.34 34.00 -15.32
N LYS A 234 -32.35 34.18 -14.42
CA LYS A 234 -32.52 34.57 -13.00
C LYS A 234 -33.54 33.73 -12.21
N GLU A 235 -33.84 32.51 -12.67
CA GLU A 235 -34.71 31.55 -11.99
C GLU A 235 -33.86 30.35 -11.57
N ASP A 236 -33.85 30.04 -10.26
CA ASP A 236 -33.20 28.85 -9.73
C ASP A 236 -33.92 27.60 -10.21
N VAL A 237 -33.23 26.74 -10.96
CA VAL A 237 -33.81 25.48 -11.46
C VAL A 237 -33.46 24.35 -10.47
N PRO A 238 -34.44 23.58 -9.96
CA PRO A 238 -34.22 22.59 -8.91
C PRO A 238 -33.67 21.25 -9.43
N LEU A 239 -32.98 21.21 -10.57
CA LEU A 239 -32.35 19.98 -11.07
C LEU A 239 -30.95 19.84 -10.45
N VAL A 240 -30.92 19.55 -9.15
CA VAL A 240 -29.70 19.29 -8.38
C VAL A 240 -29.38 17.81 -8.54
N ASP A 241 -28.18 17.50 -9.04
CA ASP A 241 -27.63 16.15 -8.96
C ASP A 241 -27.39 15.81 -7.48
N THR A 242 -28.26 14.96 -6.92
CA THR A 242 -28.26 14.56 -5.51
C THR A 242 -26.97 13.84 -5.11
N ASP A 243 -26.34 13.12 -6.03
CA ASP A 243 -25.10 12.39 -5.77
C ASP A 243 -23.92 13.36 -5.66
N ALA A 244 -23.87 14.34 -6.56
CA ALA A 244 -22.87 15.40 -6.50
C ALA A 244 -23.02 16.29 -5.25
N ALA A 245 -24.26 16.49 -4.77
CA ALA A 245 -24.52 17.15 -3.49
C ALA A 245 -23.98 16.32 -2.31
N ALA A 246 -24.32 15.04 -2.22
CA ALA A 246 -23.81 14.15 -1.17
C ALA A 246 -22.27 14.07 -1.16
N LYS A 247 -21.63 14.04 -2.34
CA LYS A 247 -20.15 14.10 -2.45
C LYS A 247 -19.55 15.42 -2.00
N THR A 248 -20.28 16.52 -2.14
CA THR A 248 -19.85 17.82 -1.60
C THR A 248 -19.90 17.79 -0.08
N ASP A 249 -20.97 17.25 0.50
CA ASP A 249 -21.14 17.11 1.95
C ASP A 249 -20.09 16.15 2.56
N GLU A 250 -19.76 15.05 1.87
CA GLU A 250 -18.65 14.17 2.25
C GLU A 250 -17.31 14.92 2.31
N CYS A 251 -17.04 15.82 1.35
CA CYS A 251 -15.82 16.64 1.36
C CYS A 251 -15.82 17.64 2.53
N ASP A 252 -16.98 18.21 2.87
CA ASP A 252 -17.10 19.14 3.99
C ASP A 252 -16.88 18.42 5.33
N GLY A 253 -17.45 17.23 5.51
CA GLY A 253 -17.15 16.39 6.68
C GLY A 253 -15.68 15.95 6.74
N ALA A 254 -15.05 15.67 5.58
CA ALA A 254 -13.62 15.35 5.52
C ALA A 254 -12.73 16.53 5.94
N LEU A 255 -13.09 17.75 5.53
CA LEU A 255 -12.40 18.99 5.93
C LEU A 255 -12.57 19.26 7.43
N GLU A 256 -13.77 19.04 7.99
CA GLU A 256 -14.02 19.16 9.43
C GLU A 256 -13.17 18.17 10.23
N ALA A 257 -13.16 16.89 9.83
CA ALA A 257 -12.36 15.84 10.48
C ALA A 257 -10.84 16.14 10.41
N LEU A 258 -10.37 16.69 9.29
CA LEU A 258 -8.99 17.15 9.14
C LEU A 258 -8.69 18.35 10.05
N GLY A 259 -9.60 19.33 10.12
CA GLY A 259 -9.48 20.52 10.94
C GLY A 259 -9.44 20.20 12.44
N ALA A 260 -10.30 19.29 12.89
CA ALA A 260 -10.37 18.75 14.25
C ALA A 260 -9.23 17.77 14.58
N GLU A 261 -8.35 17.48 13.62
CA GLU A 261 -7.27 16.50 13.75
C GLU A 261 -7.78 15.11 14.17
N ALA A 262 -8.97 14.70 13.71
CA ALA A 262 -9.47 13.36 13.95
C ALA A 262 -8.71 12.32 13.11
N CYS A 263 -8.33 12.67 11.88
CA CYS A 263 -7.59 11.82 10.95
C CYS A 263 -6.57 12.62 10.12
N ALA A 264 -5.70 11.90 9.41
CA ALA A 264 -4.90 12.47 8.32
C ALA A 264 -5.34 11.85 6.99
N TYR A 265 -4.86 12.40 5.87
CA TYR A 265 -5.19 11.91 4.54
C TYR A 265 -3.94 11.60 3.73
N GLY A 266 -4.12 10.78 2.72
CA GLY A 266 -3.07 10.35 1.81
C GLY A 266 -3.66 9.62 0.63
N TRP A 267 -2.78 9.20 -0.27
CA TRP A 267 -3.13 8.43 -1.45
C TRP A 267 -2.91 6.95 -1.16
N LEU A 268 -3.95 6.13 -1.30
CA LEU A 268 -3.85 4.68 -1.11
C LEU A 268 -3.98 3.94 -2.44
N THR A 269 -2.95 3.21 -2.84
CA THR A 269 -3.03 2.24 -3.93
C THR A 269 -3.02 0.84 -3.34
N LEU A 270 -4.05 0.03 -3.63
CA LEU A 270 -4.10 -1.38 -3.25
C LEU A 270 -3.91 -2.27 -4.49
N THR A 271 -2.99 -3.22 -4.38
CA THR A 271 -2.68 -4.20 -5.42
C THR A 271 -2.54 -5.59 -4.83
N VAL A 272 -2.95 -6.61 -5.58
CA VAL A 272 -2.71 -8.03 -5.25
C VAL A 272 -2.01 -8.69 -6.41
N THR A 273 -0.79 -9.16 -6.19
CA THR A 273 0.02 -9.83 -7.21
C THR A 273 -0.04 -11.33 -7.03
N VAL A 274 -0.22 -12.05 -8.13
CA VAL A 274 -0.10 -13.50 -8.19
C VAL A 274 0.80 -13.92 -9.34
N MET A 275 1.53 -15.01 -9.13
CA MET A 275 2.48 -15.58 -10.07
C MET A 275 2.23 -17.07 -10.25
N ASP A 276 2.41 -17.57 -11.48
CA ASP A 276 2.39 -18.99 -11.78
C ASP A 276 3.20 -19.29 -13.05
N THR A 277 3.86 -20.45 -13.12
CA THR A 277 4.55 -20.92 -14.33
C THR A 277 3.60 -21.19 -15.49
N ASN A 278 2.32 -21.43 -15.22
CA ASN A 278 1.28 -21.59 -16.23
C ASN A 278 0.40 -20.34 -16.29
N GLU A 279 0.29 -19.74 -17.49
CA GLU A 279 -0.51 -18.55 -17.72
C GLU A 279 -1.99 -18.72 -17.33
N GLY A 280 -2.60 -19.86 -17.69
CA GLY A 280 -4.00 -20.15 -17.40
C GLY A 280 -4.28 -20.13 -15.91
N ARG A 281 -3.43 -20.79 -15.12
CA ARG A 281 -3.54 -20.78 -13.65
C ARG A 281 -3.33 -19.39 -13.06
N ALA A 282 -2.38 -18.60 -13.57
CA ALA A 282 -2.19 -17.21 -13.12
C ALA A 282 -3.46 -16.36 -13.37
N VAL A 283 -4.11 -16.53 -14.52
CA VAL A 283 -5.37 -15.85 -14.86
C VAL A 283 -6.52 -16.31 -13.96
N GLU A 284 -6.63 -17.61 -13.69
CA GLU A 284 -7.66 -18.16 -12.79
C GLU A 284 -7.50 -17.64 -11.36
N LYS A 285 -6.26 -17.61 -10.83
CA LYS A 285 -5.95 -17.04 -9.52
C LYS A 285 -6.32 -15.55 -9.45
N ALA A 286 -5.97 -14.77 -10.48
CA ALA A 286 -6.33 -13.36 -10.55
C ALA A 286 -7.85 -13.13 -10.57
N ARG A 287 -8.61 -13.96 -11.30
CA ARG A 287 -10.08 -13.92 -11.29
C ARG A 287 -10.66 -14.25 -9.92
N ALA A 288 -10.10 -15.22 -9.21
CA ALA A 288 -10.53 -15.56 -7.85
C ALA A 288 -10.28 -14.40 -6.87
N ILE A 289 -9.13 -13.72 -6.99
CA ILE A 289 -8.82 -12.51 -6.21
C ILE A 289 -9.82 -11.40 -6.53
N GLU A 290 -10.06 -11.11 -7.82
CA GLU A 290 -11.06 -10.12 -8.23
C GLU A 290 -12.44 -10.42 -7.65
N ALA A 291 -12.89 -11.67 -7.74
CA ALA A 291 -14.19 -12.09 -7.22
C ALA A 291 -14.27 -11.90 -5.69
N ALA A 292 -13.22 -12.28 -4.96
CA ALA A 292 -13.15 -12.12 -3.51
C ALA A 292 -13.22 -10.65 -3.10
N LEU A 293 -12.48 -9.76 -3.77
CA LEU A 293 -12.51 -8.33 -3.50
C LEU A 293 -13.86 -7.70 -3.90
N ASN A 294 -14.39 -8.04 -5.08
CA ASN A 294 -15.67 -7.49 -5.55
C ASN A 294 -16.83 -7.92 -4.63
N ALA A 295 -16.78 -9.11 -4.05
CA ALA A 295 -17.75 -9.56 -3.06
C ALA A 295 -17.76 -8.71 -1.78
N GLN A 296 -16.65 -8.04 -1.45
CA GLN A 296 -16.52 -7.10 -0.33
C GLN A 296 -16.86 -5.64 -0.71
N GLY A 297 -17.36 -5.41 -1.94
CA GLY A 297 -17.79 -4.09 -2.40
C GLY A 297 -16.68 -3.21 -2.98
N PHE A 298 -15.47 -3.75 -3.17
CA PHE A 298 -14.47 -3.08 -4.00
C PHE A 298 -14.85 -3.16 -5.48
N VAL A 299 -14.24 -2.29 -6.29
CA VAL A 299 -14.17 -2.49 -7.74
C VAL A 299 -12.74 -2.89 -8.08
N ALA A 300 -12.47 -4.19 -8.01
CA ALA A 300 -11.19 -4.79 -8.34
C ALA A 300 -11.16 -5.24 -9.81
N ARG A 301 -9.99 -5.09 -10.44
CA ARG A 301 -9.77 -5.50 -11.82
C ARG A 301 -8.31 -5.89 -12.05
N THR A 302 -8.09 -6.98 -12.77
CA THR A 302 -6.78 -7.40 -13.25
C THR A 302 -6.26 -6.34 -14.21
N GLU A 303 -5.06 -5.86 -13.92
CA GLU A 303 -4.34 -4.89 -14.72
C GLU A 303 -3.85 -5.54 -16.02
N ASP A 304 -4.00 -4.78 -17.10
CA ASP A 304 -3.57 -5.13 -18.45
C ASP A 304 -2.40 -4.23 -18.84
N LEU A 305 -2.67 -3.07 -19.48
CA LEU A 305 -1.64 -2.13 -19.92
C LEU A 305 -0.83 -1.54 -18.76
N ASN A 306 -1.43 -1.49 -17.57
CA ASN A 306 -0.84 -0.93 -16.36
C ASN A 306 -0.30 -2.02 -15.42
N ALA A 307 -0.19 -3.28 -15.86
CA ALA A 307 0.23 -4.39 -15.00
C ALA A 307 1.64 -4.21 -14.43
N VAL A 308 2.59 -3.76 -15.27
CA VAL A 308 3.97 -3.49 -14.83
C VAL A 308 4.02 -2.32 -13.85
N GLU A 309 3.34 -1.21 -14.15
CA GLU A 309 3.29 -0.04 -13.26
C GLU A 309 2.64 -0.35 -11.92
N ALA A 310 1.55 -1.12 -11.92
CA ALA A 310 0.89 -1.57 -10.69
C ALA A 310 1.81 -2.49 -9.87
N TRP A 311 2.53 -3.41 -10.52
CA TRP A 311 3.52 -4.25 -9.84
C TRP A 311 4.68 -3.42 -9.28
N LEU A 312 5.27 -2.51 -10.06
CA LEU A 312 6.32 -1.61 -9.60
C LEU A 312 5.86 -0.75 -8.43
N GLY A 313 4.61 -0.26 -8.44
CA GLY A 313 4.02 0.48 -7.33
C GLY A 313 3.90 -0.34 -6.03
N SER A 314 3.87 -1.66 -6.14
CA SER A 314 3.86 -2.58 -5.00
C SER A 314 5.27 -2.83 -4.42
N ILE A 315 6.35 -2.46 -5.12
CA ILE A 315 7.72 -2.70 -4.65
C ILE A 315 8.05 -1.69 -3.55
N PRO A 316 8.58 -2.13 -2.39
CA PRO A 316 8.95 -1.23 -1.31
C PRO A 316 9.96 -0.18 -1.78
N GLY A 317 9.75 1.08 -1.40
CA GLY A 317 10.62 2.18 -1.86
C GLY A 317 10.27 2.75 -3.24
N ALA A 318 9.20 2.28 -3.90
CA ALA A 318 8.69 2.84 -5.17
C ALA A 318 7.43 3.72 -4.99
N PRO A 319 7.57 5.01 -4.60
CA PRO A 319 6.45 5.93 -4.38
C PRO A 319 5.87 6.55 -5.66
N TYR A 320 6.49 6.29 -6.82
CA TYR A 320 6.21 7.00 -8.07
C TYR A 320 5.31 6.22 -9.04
N ALA A 321 5.52 4.91 -9.17
CA ALA A 321 4.81 4.04 -10.12
C ALA A 321 3.31 3.94 -9.82
N ASP A 322 2.48 3.56 -10.80
CA ASP A 322 1.00 3.62 -10.75
C ASP A 322 0.42 5.03 -10.51
N VAL A 323 -0.31 5.50 -11.53
CA VAL A 323 -0.90 6.85 -11.59
C VAL A 323 -2.14 6.95 -10.70
N ARG A 324 -2.80 5.84 -10.36
CA ARG A 324 -4.06 5.87 -9.59
C ARG A 324 -3.80 6.09 -8.11
N ARG A 325 -4.31 7.23 -7.65
CA ARG A 325 -4.12 7.74 -6.30
C ARG A 325 -5.47 8.24 -5.78
N PRO A 326 -6.35 7.34 -5.30
CA PRO A 326 -7.54 7.74 -4.59
C PRO A 326 -7.17 8.29 -3.21
N MET A 327 -7.79 9.40 -2.84
CA MET A 327 -7.57 10.03 -1.53
C MET A 327 -8.41 9.33 -0.48
N LEU A 328 -7.78 8.87 0.59
CA LEU A 328 -8.43 8.19 1.70
C LEU A 328 -7.93 8.77 3.02
N SER A 329 -8.69 8.55 4.09
CA SER A 329 -8.26 8.93 5.44
C SER A 329 -7.43 7.82 6.10
N THR A 330 -6.67 8.16 7.14
CA THR A 330 -5.96 7.17 7.96
C THR A 330 -6.90 6.22 8.69
N VAL A 331 -8.17 6.59 8.89
CA VAL A 331 -9.17 5.69 9.49
C VAL A 331 -9.51 4.58 8.49
N ASN A 332 -9.78 4.94 7.24
CA ASN A 332 -10.01 3.96 6.18
C ASN A 332 -8.78 3.08 5.94
N LEU A 333 -7.58 3.67 6.03
CA LEU A 333 -6.35 2.90 5.97
C LEU A 333 -6.32 1.85 7.10
N CYS A 334 -6.54 2.24 8.36
CA CYS A 334 -6.54 1.30 9.48
C CYS A 334 -7.57 0.17 9.34
N ASP A 335 -8.75 0.44 8.78
CA ASP A 335 -9.75 -0.61 8.54
C ASP A 335 -9.29 -1.67 7.51
N LEU A 336 -8.40 -1.27 6.61
CA LEU A 336 -7.91 -2.10 5.51
C LEU A 336 -6.60 -2.83 5.83
N LEU A 337 -5.90 -2.45 6.90
CA LEU A 337 -4.64 -3.05 7.34
C LEU A 337 -4.88 -4.18 8.34
#